data_AF-A0A7Y9KW34-F1
#
_entry.id   AF-A0A7Y9KW34-F1
#
_cell.length_a   1.000
_cell.length_b   1.000
_cell.length_c   1.000
_cell.angle_alpha   90.00
_cell.angle_beta   90.00
_cell.angle_gamma   90.00
#
_symmetry.space_group_name_H-M   'P 1'
#
loop_
_entity.id
_entity.type
_entity.pdbx_description
1 polymer ?
#
loop_
_entity_poly.entity_id
_entity_poly.type
_entity_poly.pdbx_seq_one_letter_code
_entity_poly.pdbx_strand_id
1 'polypeptide(L)' 'MATMESIPTPASFAWCHWHEGPSGTAELIRIIEQGSGPGAALYACAPCREQRRLVPDWQA' A
#
# COMPACT_ATOMS: atom_id res chain seq x y z
N MET A 1 28.00 -5.26 -23.59
CA MET A 1 27.70 -5.09 -22.16
C MET A 1 26.25 -4.63 -22.10
N ALA A 2 25.30 -5.49 -21.70
CA ALA A 2 23.88 -5.13 -21.73
C ALA A 2 23.53 -4.41 -20.43
N THR A 3 23.28 -3.10 -20.53
CA THR A 3 22.65 -2.32 -19.48
C THR A 3 21.23 -2.84 -19.26
N MET A 4 20.97 -3.29 -18.04
CA MET A 4 19.66 -3.75 -17.59
C MET A 4 18.79 -2.50 -17.41
N GLU A 5 18.15 -2.06 -18.49
CA GLU A 5 17.18 -0.96 -18.44
C GLU A 5 15.95 -1.50 -17.73
N SER A 6 15.82 -1.16 -16.45
CA SER A 6 14.69 -1.56 -15.63
C SER A 6 13.45 -0.93 -16.24
N ILE A 7 12.64 -1.75 -16.93
CA ILE A 7 11.31 -1.35 -17.41
C ILE A 7 10.60 -0.75 -16.19
N PRO A 8 10.18 0.53 -16.22
CA PRO A 8 9.40 1.07 -15.12
C PRO A 8 8.11 0.26 -15.09
N THR A 9 8.00 -0.67 -14.14
CA THR A 9 6.73 -1.31 -13.82
C THR A 9 5.74 -0.17 -13.64
N PRO A 10 4.55 -0.19 -14.28
CA PRO A 10 3.56 0.85 -14.07
C PRO A 10 3.39 0.95 -12.55
N ALA A 11 3.86 2.06 -11.98
CA ALA A 11 3.83 2.24 -10.54
C ALA A 11 2.36 2.17 -10.17
N SER A 12 1.95 1.09 -9.50
CA SER A 12 0.59 0.93 -9.02
C SER A 12 0.39 2.02 -7.97
N PHE A 13 -0.17 3.15 -8.40
CA PHE A 13 -0.52 4.23 -7.50
C PHE A 13 -1.76 3.79 -6.74
N ALA A 14 -1.60 3.57 -5.43
CA ALA A 14 -2.71 3.33 -4.53
C ALA A 14 -2.90 4.55 -3.61
N TRP A 15 -4.12 4.70 -3.08
CA TRP A 15 -4.45 5.76 -2.15
C TRP A 15 -3.97 5.41 -0.74
N CYS A 16 -3.14 6.25 -0.13
CA CYS A 16 -2.76 6.08 1.27
C CYS A 16 -3.80 6.74 2.19
N HIS A 17 -4.39 5.94 3.07
CA HIS A 17 -5.43 6.41 4.01
C HIS A 17 -4.88 7.24 5.19
N TRP A 18 -3.56 7.31 5.37
CA TRP A 18 -2.95 8.00 6.52
C TRP A 18 -2.49 9.42 6.23
N HIS A 19 -2.07 9.72 5.00
CA HIS A 19 -1.75 11.08 4.55
C HIS A 19 -2.77 11.62 3.54
N GLU A 20 -3.80 10.81 3.24
CA GLU A 20 -4.91 11.13 2.34
C GLU A 20 -4.43 11.60 0.96
N GLY A 21 -3.71 10.73 0.25
CA GLY A 21 -3.11 11.08 -1.04
C GLY A 21 -2.58 9.87 -1.83
N PRO A 22 -2.41 10.01 -3.16
CA PRO A 22 -1.88 8.96 -4.01
C PRO A 22 -0.41 8.69 -3.67
N SER A 23 -0.01 7.42 -3.70
CA SER A 23 1.37 7.02 -3.50
C SER A 23 1.71 5.77 -4.30
N GLY A 24 2.88 5.78 -4.95
CA GLY A 24 3.40 4.62 -5.67
C GLY A 24 3.94 3.50 -4.77
N THR A 25 4.00 3.74 -3.46
CA THR A 25 4.48 2.76 -2.45
C THR A 25 3.39 2.35 -1.46
N ALA A 26 2.13 2.66 -1.78
CA ALA A 26 0.99 2.29 -0.95
C ALA A 26 0.71 0.79 -1.05
N GLU A 27 0.79 0.10 0.07
CA GLU A 27 0.54 -1.34 0.20
C GLU A 27 -0.64 -1.60 1.13
N LEU A 28 -1.34 -2.72 0.90
CA LEU A 28 -2.44 -3.17 1.75
C LEU A 28 -1.91 -3.50 3.14
N ILE A 29 -2.51 -2.87 4.15
CA ILE A 29 -2.11 -3.06 5.56
C ILE A 29 -3.23 -3.56 6.45
N ARG A 30 -4.48 -3.44 6.04
CA ARG A 30 -5.60 -4.05 6.76
C ARG A 30 -6.79 -4.28 5.84
N ILE A 31 -7.44 -5.42 6.01
CA ILE A 31 -8.78 -5.65 5.49
C ILE A 31 -9.75 -5.49 6.68
N ILE A 32 -10.71 -4.59 6.53
CA ILE A 32 -11.81 -4.42 7.47
C ILE A 32 -13.00 -5.19 6.92
N GLU A 33 -13.16 -6.42 7.38
CA GLU A 33 -14.35 -7.21 7.07
C GLU A 33 -15.55 -6.63 7.82
N GLN A 34 -16.65 -6.39 7.09
CA GLN A 34 -17.93 -5.98 7.67
C GLN A 34 -18.91 -7.13 7.44
N GLY A 35 -19.51 -7.64 8.51
CA GLY A 35 -20.28 -8.90 8.49
C GLY A 35 -21.45 -8.99 7.50
N SER A 36 -21.87 -7.87 6.92
CA SER A 36 -22.85 -7.81 5.83
C SER A 36 -22.63 -6.57 4.96
N GLY A 37 -21.51 -6.51 4.22
CA GLY A 37 -21.23 -5.44 3.26
C GLY A 37 -19.87 -5.61 2.59
N PRO A 38 -19.58 -4.83 1.52
CA PRO A 38 -18.22 -4.78 0.99
C PRO A 38 -17.30 -4.24 2.09
N GLY A 39 -16.32 -5.06 2.51
CA GLY A 39 -15.30 -4.64 3.45
C GLY A 39 -14.48 -3.45 2.92
N ALA A 40 -13.66 -2.85 3.79
CA ALA A 40 -12.74 -1.79 3.40
C ALA A 40 -11.30 -2.29 3.41
N ALA A 41 -10.56 -2.04 2.33
CA ALA A 41 -9.12 -2.27 2.27
C ALA A 41 -8.38 -0.97 2.60
N LEU A 42 -7.56 -0.98 3.65
CA LEU A 42 -6.73 0.15 4.03
C LEU A 42 -5.32 -0.04 3.46
N TYR A 43 -4.86 0.98 2.75
CA TYR A 43 -3.51 1.05 2.19
C TYR A 43 -2.70 2.16 2.84
N ALA A 44 -1.40 1.93 3.04
CA ALA A 44 -0.45 3.00 3.42
C ALA A 44 0.85 2.94 2.63
N CYS A 45 1.36 4.13 2.30
CA CYS A 45 2.68 4.30 1.71
C CYS A 45 3.80 3.93 2.69
N ALA A 46 4.97 3.58 2.16
CA ALA A 46 6.17 3.25 2.95
C ALA A 46 6.45 4.24 4.11
N PRO A 47 6.52 5.57 3.89
CA PRO A 47 6.80 6.50 4.99
C PRO A 47 5.70 6.53 6.05
N CYS A 48 4.42 6.36 5.67
CA CYS A 48 3.33 6.28 6.66
C CYS A 48 3.40 4.98 7.48
N ARG A 49 3.80 3.87 6.87
CA ARG A 49 3.99 2.59 7.57
C ARG A 49 5.12 2.66 8.58
N GLU A 50 6.26 3.24 8.21
CA GLU A 50 7.43 3.38 9.07
C GLU A 50 7.15 4.28 10.28
N GLN A 51 6.58 5.47 10.06
CA GLN A 51 6.29 6.45 11.12
C GLN A 51 5.31 5.92 12.16
N ARG A 52 4.40 5.02 11.76
CA ARG A 52 3.29 4.55 12.59
C ARG A 52 3.38 3.06 12.95
N ARG A 53 4.48 2.40 12.53
CA ARG A 53 4.69 0.94 12.64
C ARG A 53 3.49 0.13 12.15
N LEU A 54 2.91 0.54 11.02
CA LEU A 54 1.80 -0.20 10.40
C LEU A 54 2.39 -1.45 9.74
N VAL A 55 2.04 -2.60 10.28
CA VAL A 55 2.47 -3.89 9.75
C VAL A 55 1.44 -4.33 8.70
N PRO A 56 1.86 -4.80 7.52
CA PRO A 56 0.96 -5.42 6.57
C PRO A 56 0.23 -6.61 7.18
N ASP A 57 -1.03 -6.81 6.81
CA ASP A 57 -1.88 -7.88 7.35
C ASP A 57 -1.31 -9.28 7.13
N TRP A 58 -0.57 -9.50 6.04
CA TRP A 58 0.13 -10.76 5.75
C TRP A 58 1.43 -10.97 6.56
N GLN A 59 1.85 -9.97 7.34
CA GLN A 59 3.00 -10.03 8.24
C GLN A 59 2.61 -10.03 9.73
N ALA A 60 1.31 -10.06 10.07
CA ALA A 60 0.80 -10.13 11.44
C ALA A 60 0.36 -11.56 11.79
#